data_AF-Q43709-F1
#
_entry.id   AF-Q43709-F1
#
_cell.length_a   1.000
_cell.length_b   1.000
_cell.length_c   1.000
_cell.angle_alpha   90.00
_cell.angle_beta   90.00
_cell.angle_gamma   90.00
#
_symmetry.space_group_name_H-M   'P 1'
#
loop_
_entity.id
_entity.type
_entity.pdbx_description
1 polymer ?
#
loop_
_entity_poly.entity_id
_entity_poly.type
_entity_poly.pdbx_seq_one_letter_code
_entity_poly.pdbx_strand_id
1 'polypeptide(L)'
;MVVLKVCLLLLFLVGVTAAPMELSFFKSDQSSSYDDDEYSKPCCDLCMCTRSMPPQCSCEDIRLNSCHSDCKSCMCTRSQPGQCRCLDTNDFCYKPCKSRDD
;
A
#
# COMPACT_ATOMS: atom_id res chain seq x y z
N MET A 1 -26.23 1.29 -53.89
CA MET A 1 -25.53 1.84 -52.70
C MET A 1 -26.40 2.04 -51.46
N VAL A 2 -27.73 1.90 -51.53
CA VAL A 2 -28.60 2.02 -50.34
C VAL A 2 -28.71 0.70 -49.57
N VAL A 3 -28.78 -0.42 -50.30
CA VAL A 3 -28.86 -1.78 -49.75
C VAL A 3 -27.64 -2.13 -48.89
N LEU A 4 -26.42 -1.72 -49.30
CA LEU A 4 -25.20 -1.96 -48.53
C LEU A 4 -25.18 -1.20 -47.19
N LYS A 5 -25.71 0.03 -47.17
CA LYS A 5 -25.83 0.83 -45.94
C LYS A 5 -26.88 0.25 -44.99
N VAL A 6 -28.00 -0.25 -45.51
CA VAL A 6 -29.05 -0.89 -44.71
C VAL A 6 -28.56 -2.22 -44.13
N CYS A 7 -27.85 -3.04 -44.91
CA CYS A 7 -27.22 -4.27 -44.39
C CYS A 7 -26.19 -3.97 -43.29
N LEU A 8 -25.34 -2.96 -43.46
CA LEU A 8 -24.38 -2.57 -42.43
C LEU A 8 -25.08 -2.12 -41.14
N LEU A 9 -26.13 -1.29 -41.24
CA LEU A 9 -26.90 -0.83 -40.07
C LEU A 9 -27.60 -1.99 -39.34
N LEU A 10 -28.14 -2.97 -40.08
CA LEU A 10 -28.77 -4.14 -39.47
C LEU A 10 -27.77 -5.05 -38.76
N LEU A 11 -26.53 -5.17 -39.27
CA LEU A 11 -25.47 -5.94 -38.61
C LEU A 11 -25.00 -5.29 -37.30
N PHE A 12 -24.96 -3.95 -37.22
CA PHE A 12 -24.63 -3.26 -35.97
C PHE A 12 -25.71 -3.40 -34.89
N LEU A 13 -26.99 -3.52 -35.27
CA LEU A 13 -28.11 -3.63 -34.32
C LEU A 13 -28.25 -5.04 -33.71
N VAL A 14 -27.80 -6.09 -34.40
CA VAL A 14 -27.90 -7.49 -33.92
C VAL A 14 -26.66 -7.91 -33.11
N GLY A 15 -25.58 -7.13 -33.13
CA GLY A 15 -24.32 -7.44 -32.43
C GLY A 15 -24.30 -7.18 -30.92
N VAL A 16 -25.36 -6.61 -30.33
CA VAL A 16 -25.46 -6.40 -28.87
C VAL A 16 -26.19 -7.58 -28.23
N THR A 17 -25.61 -8.77 -28.36
CA THR A 17 -26.03 -9.94 -27.58
C THR A 17 -25.19 -9.98 -26.30
N ALA A 18 -25.88 -9.72 -25.19
CA ALA A 18 -25.46 -9.89 -23.80
C ALA A 18 -24.29 -10.89 -23.59
N ALA A 19 -23.10 -10.35 -23.34
CA ALA A 19 -22.17 -11.05 -22.47
C ALA A 19 -22.61 -10.72 -21.03
N PRO A 20 -22.95 -11.70 -20.18
CA PRO A 20 -23.05 -11.44 -18.76
C PRO A 20 -21.70 -10.85 -18.33
N MET A 21 -21.74 -9.68 -17.70
CA MET A 21 -20.61 -9.23 -16.89
C MET A 21 -20.65 -10.10 -15.64
N GLU A 22 -20.21 -11.35 -15.77
CA GLU A 22 -19.72 -12.09 -14.62
C GLU A 22 -18.57 -11.24 -14.09
N LEU A 23 -18.81 -10.60 -12.95
CA LEU A 23 -17.75 -10.09 -12.10
C LEU A 23 -17.03 -11.33 -11.57
N SER A 24 -16.31 -12.03 -12.44
CA SER A 24 -15.28 -12.97 -12.07
C SER A 24 -14.19 -12.12 -11.45
N PHE A 25 -14.40 -11.84 -10.18
CA PHE A 25 -13.44 -11.93 -9.10
C PHE A 25 -12.35 -12.93 -9.50
N PHE A 26 -11.41 -12.49 -10.33
CA PHE A 26 -10.14 -13.17 -10.48
C PHE A 26 -9.42 -12.93 -9.17
N LYS A 27 -9.78 -13.79 -8.21
CA LYS A 27 -8.87 -14.33 -7.22
C LYS A 27 -7.65 -14.78 -8.01
N SER A 28 -6.70 -13.87 -8.17
CA SER A 28 -5.34 -14.23 -8.43
C SER A 28 -4.90 -15.05 -7.22
N ASP A 29 -5.15 -16.36 -7.29
CA ASP A 29 -4.21 -17.33 -6.74
C ASP A 29 -2.96 -17.30 -7.63
N GLN A 30 -2.36 -16.11 -7.71
CA GLN A 30 -0.99 -15.97 -8.10
C GLN A 30 -0.22 -16.10 -6.80
N SER A 31 0.07 -17.36 -6.46
CA SER A 31 1.30 -17.71 -5.76
C SER A 31 2.47 -17.28 -6.64
N SER A 32 2.67 -15.97 -6.78
CA SER A 32 3.95 -15.41 -7.16
C SER A 32 4.57 -14.95 -5.85
N SER A 33 5.48 -15.79 -5.39
CA SER A 33 6.56 -15.39 -4.49
C SER A 33 7.39 -14.34 -5.22
N TYR A 34 6.90 -13.11 -5.26
CA TYR A 34 7.71 -11.93 -5.49
C TYR A 34 7.64 -11.13 -4.21
N ASP A 35 8.80 -10.99 -3.57
CA ASP A 35 9.11 -10.10 -2.47
C ASP A 35 8.88 -8.64 -2.86
N ASP A 36 7.62 -8.27 -3.10
CA ASP A 36 7.15 -6.89 -3.12
C ASP A 36 6.76 -6.57 -1.68
N ASP A 37 7.56 -5.77 -0.96
CA ASP A 37 7.21 -5.05 0.29
C ASP A 37 8.42 -4.74 1.18
N GLU A 38 9.67 -5.01 0.79
CA GLU A 38 10.80 -4.68 1.67
C GLU A 38 10.84 -3.16 2.02
N TYR A 39 10.41 -2.31 1.09
CA TYR A 39 10.28 -0.86 1.31
C TYR A 39 8.99 -0.44 2.05
N SER A 40 7.93 -1.24 1.99
CA SER A 40 6.62 -0.95 2.62
C SER A 40 6.48 -1.54 4.02
N LYS A 41 7.39 -2.44 4.42
CA LYS A 41 7.39 -3.04 5.74
C LYS A 41 7.67 -1.99 6.82
N PRO A 42 6.94 -2.05 7.95
CA PRO A 42 7.23 -1.18 9.08
C PRO A 42 8.61 -1.53 9.66
N CYS A 43 9.45 -0.52 9.80
CA CYS A 43 10.81 -0.64 10.31
C CYS A 43 11.13 0.56 11.20
N CYS A 44 12.06 0.37 12.14
CA CYS A 44 12.53 1.38 13.08
C CYS A 44 14.00 1.17 13.42
N ASP A 45 14.85 2.15 13.15
CA ASP A 45 16.27 2.15 13.52
C ASP A 45 16.47 2.63 14.97
N LEU A 46 15.72 3.66 15.40
CA LEU A 46 15.78 4.22 16.74
C LEU A 46 14.50 3.92 17.54
N CYS A 47 14.49 2.78 18.23
CA CYS A 47 13.41 2.39 19.13
C CYS A 47 13.76 2.70 20.59
N MET A 48 12.88 3.40 21.29
CA MET A 48 13.05 3.79 22.70
C MET A 48 11.95 3.17 23.56
N CYS A 49 12.33 2.42 24.59
CA CYS A 49 11.40 1.75 25.49
C CYS A 49 11.54 2.21 26.94
N THR A 50 10.42 2.30 27.64
CA THR A 50 10.41 2.46 29.11
C THR A 50 10.83 1.16 29.80
N ARG A 51 11.33 1.27 31.04
CA ARG A 51 11.75 0.11 31.85
C ARG A 51 10.59 -0.52 32.65
N SER A 52 9.38 -0.43 32.14
CA SER A 52 8.16 -0.96 32.77
C SER A 52 7.83 -2.39 32.28
N MET A 53 6.83 -3.04 32.89
CA MET A 53 6.32 -4.35 32.46
C MET A 53 4.79 -4.27 32.27
N PRO A 54 4.27 -4.37 31.03
CA PRO A 54 4.99 -4.49 29.76
C PRO A 54 5.71 -3.18 29.38
N PRO A 55 6.82 -3.25 28.62
CA PRO A 55 7.50 -2.05 28.16
C PRO A 55 6.58 -1.23 27.27
N GLN A 56 6.77 0.07 27.29
CA GLN A 56 6.13 1.01 26.35
C GLN A 56 7.24 1.55 25.44
N CYS A 57 7.19 1.20 24.17
CA CYS A 57 8.19 1.46 23.14
C CYS A 57 7.64 2.39 22.06
N SER A 58 8.40 3.42 21.70
CA SER A 58 8.11 4.33 20.58
C SER A 58 9.25 4.32 19.58
N CYS A 59 8.93 4.58 18.31
CA CYS A 59 9.93 4.78 17.27
C CYS A 59 10.25 6.27 17.12
N GLU A 60 11.50 6.65 17.33
CA GLU A 60 11.97 8.04 17.26
C GLU A 60 12.60 8.38 15.89
N ASP A 61 12.46 7.50 14.90
CA ASP A 61 12.91 7.75 13.54
C ASP A 61 12.18 8.94 12.91
N ILE A 62 12.95 9.80 12.26
CA ILE A 62 12.42 10.90 11.45
C ILE A 62 12.42 10.47 9.99
N ARG A 63 11.23 10.41 9.39
CA ARG A 63 11.03 10.13 7.97
C ARG A 63 10.64 11.40 7.23
N LEU A 64 10.99 11.48 5.94
CA LEU A 64 10.64 12.62 5.12
C LEU A 64 9.23 12.46 4.54
N ASN A 65 8.41 13.50 4.69
CA ASN A 65 7.06 13.67 4.15
C ASN A 65 5.97 12.68 4.64
N SER A 66 6.32 11.49 5.14
CA SER A 66 5.36 10.47 5.57
C SER A 66 5.93 9.54 6.65
N CYS A 67 5.06 8.85 7.40
CA CYS A 67 5.42 7.78 8.34
C CYS A 67 5.29 6.40 7.70
N HIS A 68 5.70 5.34 8.41
CA HIS A 68 5.49 3.96 7.95
C HIS A 68 4.00 3.57 7.92
N SER A 69 3.68 2.54 7.14
CA SER A 69 2.31 2.03 6.90
C SER A 69 1.53 1.72 8.18
N ASP A 70 2.16 1.08 9.15
CA ASP A 70 1.53 0.73 10.43
C ASP A 70 1.38 1.88 11.43
N CYS A 71 1.90 3.08 11.13
CA CYS A 71 1.82 4.22 12.04
C CYS A 71 0.43 4.87 11.98
N LYS A 72 -0.35 4.76 13.06
CA LYS A 72 -1.68 5.37 13.18
C LYS A 72 -1.59 6.86 13.47
N SER A 73 -0.67 7.27 14.33
CA SER A 73 -0.48 8.66 14.74
C SER A 73 0.82 9.23 14.18
N CYS A 74 0.76 9.70 12.92
CA CYS A 74 1.89 10.35 12.26
C CYS A 74 1.87 11.88 12.48
N MET A 75 2.97 12.45 12.96
CA MET A 75 3.10 13.89 13.16
C MET A 75 4.25 14.46 12.33
N CYS A 76 3.98 15.47 11.51
CA CYS A 76 4.94 16.11 10.62
C CYS A 76 5.15 17.59 10.91
N THR A 77 6.37 18.08 10.72
CA THR A 77 6.66 19.53 10.68
C THR A 77 6.05 20.16 9.41
N ARG A 78 5.75 21.46 9.47
CA ARG A 78 5.26 22.23 8.31
C ARG A 78 6.40 22.75 7.41
N SER A 79 7.50 22.00 7.29
CA SER A 79 8.66 22.35 6.44
C SER A 79 8.61 21.62 5.08
N GLN A 80 9.48 22.01 4.15
CA GLN A 80 9.72 21.28 2.90
C GLN A 80 11.20 20.90 2.79
N PRO A 81 11.57 19.61 2.88
CA PRO A 81 10.70 18.46 3.14
C PRO A 81 10.11 18.47 4.56
N GLY A 82 8.94 17.85 4.72
CA GLY A 82 8.31 17.66 6.03
C GLY A 82 9.09 16.61 6.81
N GLN A 83 9.37 16.86 8.10
CA GLN A 83 9.99 15.89 8.99
C GLN A 83 8.89 15.24 9.81
N CYS A 84 8.66 13.94 9.61
CA CYS A 84 7.58 13.17 10.20
C CYS A 84 8.11 12.15 11.19
N ARG A 85 7.41 11.99 12.31
CA ARG A 85 7.68 10.96 13.32
C ARG A 85 6.39 10.21 13.67
N CYS A 86 6.55 8.94 14.00
CA CYS A 86 5.43 8.16 14.53
C CYS A 86 5.28 8.42 16.03
N LEU A 87 4.06 8.59 16.50
CA LEU A 87 3.73 8.78 17.92
C LEU A 87 3.08 7.54 18.54
N ASP A 88 3.01 6.45 17.78
CA ASP A 88 2.46 5.20 18.28
C ASP A 88 3.38 4.60 19.34
N THR A 89 2.75 3.96 20.33
CA THR A 89 3.44 3.22 21.38
C THR A 89 3.04 1.75 21.30
N ASN A 90 4.03 0.88 21.28
CA ASN A 90 3.89 -0.56 21.22
C ASN A 90 4.63 -1.21 22.41
N ASP A 91 4.38 -2.47 22.67
CA ASP A 91 5.15 -3.28 23.63
C ASP A 91 6.36 -3.99 22.99
N PHE A 92 6.64 -3.67 21.73
CA PHE A 92 7.73 -4.21 20.92
C PHE A 92 8.40 -3.13 20.07
N CYS A 93 9.58 -3.45 19.53
CA CYS A 93 10.28 -2.65 18.52
C CYS A 93 10.19 -3.31 17.14
N TYR A 94 9.98 -2.51 16.10
CA TYR A 94 10.11 -2.97 14.73
C TYR A 94 11.56 -3.35 14.39
N LYS A 95 11.74 -4.09 13.29
CA LYS A 95 13.07 -4.42 12.78
C LYS A 95 13.77 -3.15 12.26
N PRO A 96 15.12 -3.10 12.26
CA PRO A 96 15.87 -2.00 11.64
C PRO A 96 15.51 -1.80 10.17
N CYS A 97 15.57 -0.56 9.71
CA CYS A 97 15.23 -0.17 8.33
C CYS A 97 16.34 -0.48 7.33
N LYS A 98 17.61 -0.46 7.76
CA LYS A 98 18.73 -0.86 6.91
C LYS A 98 19.13 -2.30 7.19
N SER A 99 19.24 -3.10 6.14
CA SER A 99 19.96 -4.37 6.18
C SER A 99 21.45 -4.08 6.49
N ARG A 100 22.10 -4.95 7.27
CA ARG A 100 23.51 -4.77 7.69
C ARG A 100 24.53 -5.05 6.57
N ASP A 101 24.07 -5.22 5.33
CA ASP A 101 24.85 -5.72 4.18
C ASP A 101 25.17 -4.63 3.13
N ASP A 102 25.02 -3.34 3.48
CA ASP A 102 25.45 -2.18 2.66
C ASP A 102 26.85 -1.66 3.04
#